data_AF-A0A7C6Z002-F1
#
_entry.id   AF-A0A7C6Z002-F1
#
_cell.length_a   1.000
_cell.length_b   1.000
_cell.length_c   1.000
_cell.angle_alpha   90.00
_cell.angle_beta   90.00
_cell.angle_gamma   90.00
#
_symmetry.space_group_name_H-M   'P 1'
#
loop_
_entity.id
_entity.type
_entity.pdbx_description
1 polymer ?
#
loop_
_entity_poly.entity_id
_entity_poly.type
_entity_poly.pdbx_seq_one_letter_code
_entity_poly.pdbx_strand_id
1 'polypeptide(L)' 'MVIAAVIDRFENGNAILLAEELRVEISISEEEIREIYKEGETVYLTLEEGLFSPKK' A
#
# COMPACT_ATOMS: atom_id res chain seq x y z
N MET A 1 -10.97 -8.48 -1.70
CA MET A 1 -9.93 -8.96 -2.64
C MET A 1 -8.58 -8.90 -1.95
N VAL A 2 -7.69 -9.87 -2.13
CA VAL A 2 -6.31 -9.80 -1.60
C VAL A 2 -5.37 -9.49 -2.76
N ILE A 3 -4.45 -8.54 -2.58
CA ILE A 3 -3.45 -8.15 -3.57
C ILE A 3 -2.05 -8.20 -2.97
N ALA A 4 -1.05 -8.56 -3.77
CA ALA A 4 0.35 -8.39 -3.42
C ALA A 4 0.82 -6.99 -3.81
N ALA A 5 1.58 -6.34 -2.93
CA ALA A 5 2.22 -5.08 -3.20
C ALA A 5 3.64 -5.05 -2.61
N VAL A 6 4.58 -4.39 -3.27
CA VAL A 6 5.95 -4.22 -2.77
C VAL A 6 6.08 -2.84 -2.14
N ILE A 7 6.71 -2.76 -0.97
CA ILE A 7 7.10 -1.48 -0.38
C ILE A 7 8.22 -0.88 -1.22
N ASP A 8 7.94 0.17 -1.98
CA ASP A 8 8.91 0.80 -2.86
C ASP A 8 9.80 1.78 -2.08
N ARG A 9 9.17 2.71 -1.34
CA ARG A 9 9.88 3.76 -0.61
C ARG A 9 9.05 4.32 0.54
N PHE A 10 9.73 4.88 1.54
CA PHE A 10 9.11 5.73 2.56
C PHE A 10 9.39 7.21 2.27
N GLU A 11 8.34 8.01 2.13
CA GLU A 11 8.46 9.42 1.75
C GLU A 11 7.34 10.25 2.38
N ASN A 12 7.68 11.44 2.91
CA ASN A 12 6.72 12.40 3.47
C ASN A 12 5.77 11.80 4.54
N GLY A 13 6.25 10.87 5.36
CA GLY A 13 5.46 10.20 6.40
C GLY A 13 4.53 9.10 5.89
N ASN A 14 4.68 8.68 4.63
CA ASN A 14 3.91 7.60 4.05
C ASN A 14 4.83 6.51 3.51
N ALA A 15 4.35 5.27 3.56
CA ALA A 15 4.89 4.18 2.80
C ALA A 15 4.19 4.12 1.44
N ILE A 16 4.99 4.03 0.37
CA ILE A 16 4.50 3.90 -0.99
C ILE A 16 4.62 2.44 -1.42
N LEU A 17 3.48 1.83 -1.73
CA LEU A 17 3.37 0.44 -2.12
C LEU A 17 2.97 0.32 -3.58
N LEU A 18 3.65 -0.55 -4.33
CA LEU A 18 3.39 -0.80 -5.74
C LEU A 18 2.69 -2.15 -5.91
N ALA A 19 1.45 -2.12 -6.40
CA ALA A 19 0.68 -3.32 -6.72
C ALA A 19 0.65 -3.52 -8.25
N GLU A 20 1.58 -4.32 -8.77
CA GLU A 20 1.75 -4.53 -10.22
C GLU A 20 0.50 -5.11 -10.89
N GLU A 21 -0.19 -6.03 -10.22
CA GLU A 21 -1.40 -6.70 -10.73
C GLU A 21 -2.51 -5.71 -11.08
N LEU A 22 -2.66 -4.67 -10.26
CA LEU A 22 -3.66 -3.62 -10.44
C LEU A 22 -3.11 -2.38 -11.14
N ARG A 23 -1.78 -2.29 -11.32
CA ARG A 23 -1.07 -1.10 -11.82
C ARG A 23 -1.42 0.16 -11.04
N VAL A 24 -1.46 0.05 -9.72
CA VAL A 24 -1.75 1.17 -8.80
C VAL A 24 -0.62 1.38 -7.81
N GLU A 25 -0.48 2.64 -7.39
CA GLU A 25 0.31 3.03 -6.23
C GLU A 25 -0.63 3.18 -5.03
N ILE A 26 -0.25 2.63 -3.90
CA ILE A 26 -1.01 2.67 -2.65
C ILE A 26 -0.17 3.40 -1.62
N SER A 27 -0.71 4.48 -1.06
CA SER A 27 -0.06 5.25 0.00
C SER A 27 -0.75 4.96 1.33
N ILE A 28 0.04 4.52 2.31
CA ILE A 28 -0.43 4.29 3.69
C ILE A 28 0.52 4.98 4.67
N SER A 29 0.04 5.23 5.90
CA SER A 29 0.86 5.89 6.90
C SER A 29 2.11 5.05 7.21
N GLU A 30 3.27 5.69 7.18
CA GLU A 30 4.53 5.05 7.53
C GLU A 30 4.54 4.59 9.00
N GLU A 31 3.92 5.37 9.89
CA GLU A 31 3.86 5.07 11.33
C GLU A 31 3.21 3.72 11.63
N GLU A 32 2.28 3.27 10.78
CA GLU A 32 1.54 2.03 10.98
C GLU A 32 2.36 0.77 10.60
N ILE A 33 3.37 0.92 9.73
CA ILE A 33 4.03 -0.24 9.11
C ILE A 33 5.56 -0.25 9.21
N ARG A 34 6.22 0.89 9.46
CA ARG A 34 7.69 0.99 9.41
C ARG A 34 8.41 0.12 10.43
N GLU A 35 7.78 -0.16 11.57
CA GLU A 35 8.36 -1.04 12.59
C GLU A 35 8.32 -2.51 12.19
N ILE A 36 7.46 -2.86 11.24
CA ILE A 36 7.15 -4.25 10.85
C ILE A 36 7.82 -4.60 9.53
N TYR A 37 7.82 -3.68 8.57
CA TYR A 37 8.24 -3.91 7.20
C TYR A 37 9.27 -2.91 6.69
N LYS A 38 10.03 -3.31 5.67
CA LYS A 38 11.11 -2.53 5.05
C LYS A 38 10.89 -2.38 3.54
N GLU A 39 11.59 -1.40 2.97
CA GLU A 39 11.66 -1.23 1.51
C GLU A 39 12.13 -2.53 0.82
N GLY A 40 11.49 -2.86 -0.30
CA GLY A 40 11.69 -4.08 -1.06
C GLY A 40 10.87 -5.28 -0.57
N GLU A 41 10.21 -5.21 0.58
CA GLU A 41 9.38 -6.32 1.07
C GLU A 41 8.02 -6.38 0.38
N THR A 42 7.54 -7.59 0.12
CA THR A 42 6.20 -7.83 -0.41
C THR A 42 5.22 -7.99 0.76
N VAL A 43 4.14 -7.21 0.72
CA VAL A 43 3.03 -7.29 1.66
C VAL A 43 1.74 -7.67 0.94
N TYR A 44 0.80 -8.23 1.69
CA TYR A 44 -0.50 -8.64 1.18
C TYR A 44 -1.59 -7.75 1.78
N LEU A 45 -2.25 -6.97 0.92
CA LEU A 45 -3.30 -6.05 1.32
C LEU A 45 -4.66 -6.68 1.05
N THR A 46 -5.57 -6.56 2.01
CA THR A 46 -6.97 -6.94 1.83
C THR A 46 -7.79 -5.70 1.49
N LEU A 47 -8.27 -5.62 0.26
CA LEU A 47 -9.20 -4.59 -0.20
C LEU A 47 -10.63 -5.04 0.11
N GLU A 48 -11.31 -4.32 1.00
CA GLU A 48 -12.74 -4.48 1.28
C GLU A 48 -13.57 -3.60 0.32
N GLU A 49 -14.61 -4.19 -0.28
CA GLU A 49 -15.53 -3.47 -1.16
C GLU A 49 -16.39 -2.49 -0.33
N GLY A 50 -16.07 -1.19 -0.40
CA GLY A 50 -16.85 -0.14 0.27
C GLY A 50 -16.13 1.20 0.46
N LEU A 51 -14.79 1.22 0.43
CA LEU A 51 -14.00 2.44 0.67
C LEU A 51 -13.66 3.24 -0.60
N PHE A 52 -13.90 2.69 -1.79
CA PHE A 52 -13.77 3.40 -3.06
C PHE A 52 -15.07 4.16 -3.37
N SER A 53 -15.25 5.33 -2.75
CA SER A 53 -16.14 6.34 -3.31
C SER A 53 -15.31 7.28 -4.18
N PRO A 54 -15.34 7.17 -5.52
CA PRO A 54 -14.81 8.23 -6.36
C PRO A 54 -15.59 9.49 -6.01
N LYS A 55 -14.91 10.51 -5.47
CA LYS A 55 -15.53 11.83 -5.32
C LYS A 55 -15.94 12.30 -6.72
N LYS A 56 -17.25 12.45 -6.92
CA LYS A 56 -17.85 13.09 -8.10
C LYS A 56 -17.42 14.54 -8.21
#